data_AF-A0A5S4FF81-F1
#
_entry.id   AF-A0A5S4FF81-F1
#
_cell.length_a   1.000
_cell.length_b   1.000
_cell.length_c   1.000
_cell.angle_alpha   90.00
_cell.angle_beta   90.00
_cell.angle_gamma   90.00
#
_symmetry.space_group_name_H-M   'P 1'
#
loop_
_entity.id
_entity.type
_entity.pdbx_description
1 polymer ?
#
loop_
_entity_poly.entity_id
_entity_poly.type
_entity_poly.pdbx_seq_one_letter_code
_entity_poly.pdbx_strand_id
1 'polypeptide(L)'
;MKKNPYTATQVCGGGFVVQRSSSFTGGTTYQLWNNSTSQNCVVTLKSGPDVGKSTPVSATLEVQGGGGKTDSGNFEYYAGPVKLPAKGKCVRYAGSAGSGSTSAGWANCG
;
A
#
# COMPACT_ATOMS: atom_id res chain seq x y z
N MET A 1 -10.41 -11.78 16.08
CA MET A 1 -9.42 -10.79 15.58
C MET A 1 -10.17 -9.56 15.09
N LYS A 2 -9.68 -8.35 15.37
CA LYS A 2 -10.38 -7.13 14.94
C LYS A 2 -10.17 -6.91 13.44
N LYS A 3 -11.27 -6.78 12.70
CA LYS A 3 -11.24 -6.52 11.25
C LYS A 3 -10.97 -5.04 11.02
N ASN A 4 -10.11 -4.73 10.06
CA ASN A 4 -9.90 -3.36 9.61
C ASN A 4 -11.18 -2.84 8.92
N PRO A 5 -11.77 -1.72 9.34
CA PRO A 5 -12.97 -1.19 8.71
C PRO A 5 -12.70 -0.60 7.33
N TYR A 6 -11.43 -0.34 6.97
CA TYR A 6 -11.02 0.19 5.68
C TYR A 6 -10.63 -0.91 4.71
N THR A 7 -10.94 -0.69 3.43
CA THR A 7 -10.44 -1.48 2.31
C THR A 7 -9.45 -0.67 1.47
N ALA A 8 -8.57 -1.37 0.74
CA ALA A 8 -7.56 -0.72 -0.07
C ALA A 8 -8.16 0.15 -1.20
N THR A 9 -9.29 -0.29 -1.77
CA THR A 9 -10.03 0.46 -2.80
C THR A 9 -10.68 1.71 -2.22
N GLN A 10 -11.24 1.66 -1.01
CA GLN A 10 -11.76 2.85 -0.33
C GLN A 10 -10.64 3.88 -0.06
N VAL A 11 -9.47 3.45 0.39
CA VAL A 11 -8.34 4.34 0.70
C VAL A 11 -7.73 4.94 -0.57
N CYS A 12 -7.54 4.14 -1.62
CA CYS A 12 -7.04 4.64 -2.90
C CYS A 12 -8.09 5.45 -3.68
N GLY A 13 -9.37 5.26 -3.42
CA GLY A 13 -10.48 5.98 -4.06
C GLY A 13 -10.96 5.34 -5.36
N GLY A 14 -11.93 6.00 -6.01
CA GLY A 14 -12.61 5.50 -7.20
C GLY A 14 -11.67 5.21 -8.38
N GLY A 15 -12.00 4.16 -9.15
CA GLY A 15 -11.26 3.73 -10.34
C GLY A 15 -9.98 2.93 -10.06
N PHE A 16 -9.56 2.80 -8.80
CA PHE A 16 -8.45 1.94 -8.41
C PHE A 16 -8.90 0.49 -8.20
N VAL A 17 -8.19 -0.45 -8.84
CA VAL A 17 -8.43 -1.90 -8.72
C VAL A 17 -7.17 -2.57 -8.20
N VAL A 18 -7.32 -3.49 -7.24
CA VAL A 18 -6.21 -4.27 -6.68
C VAL A 18 -5.52 -5.08 -7.77
N GLN A 19 -4.21 -4.91 -7.88
CA GLN A 19 -3.35 -5.67 -8.79
C GLN A 19 -2.55 -6.72 -8.04
N ARG A 20 -1.99 -6.33 -6.89
CA ARG A 20 -1.15 -7.19 -6.05
C ARG A 20 -1.44 -6.94 -4.58
N SER A 21 -1.23 -7.96 -3.77
CA SER A 21 -1.29 -7.88 -2.31
C SER A 21 -0.22 -8.76 -1.70
N SER A 22 0.42 -8.29 -0.63
CA SER A 22 1.40 -9.06 0.13
C SER A 22 1.06 -8.98 1.61
N SER A 23 0.69 -10.13 2.19
CA SER A 23 0.35 -10.25 3.60
C SER A 23 1.61 -10.57 4.43
N PHE A 24 1.62 -10.06 5.66
CA PHE A 24 2.69 -10.26 6.62
C PHE A 24 2.11 -10.17 8.05
N THR A 25 2.91 -10.50 9.06
CA THR A 25 2.47 -10.40 10.46
C THR A 25 2.06 -8.97 10.78
N GLY A 26 0.79 -8.75 11.16
CA GLY A 26 0.28 -7.43 11.54
C GLY A 26 -0.33 -6.61 10.40
N GLY A 27 -0.30 -7.06 9.15
CA GLY A 27 -0.91 -6.31 8.05
C GLY A 27 -0.87 -6.94 6.67
N THR A 28 -1.35 -6.18 5.68
CA THR A 28 -1.24 -6.52 4.26
C THR A 28 -1.03 -5.23 3.47
N THR A 29 -0.01 -5.22 2.62
CA THR A 29 0.26 -4.12 1.69
C THR A 29 -0.37 -4.45 0.35
N TYR A 30 -1.16 -3.50 -0.16
CA TYR A 30 -1.86 -3.61 -1.42
C TYR A 30 -1.27 -2.63 -2.42
N GLN A 31 -1.16 -3.07 -3.66
CA GLN A 31 -0.98 -2.20 -4.81
C GLN A 31 -2.24 -2.23 -5.66
N LEU A 32 -2.72 -1.04 -6.00
CA LEU A 32 -3.84 -0.81 -6.90
C LEU A 32 -3.41 0.00 -8.12
N TRP A 33 -4.13 -0.18 -9.22
CA TRP A 33 -3.94 0.57 -10.46
C TRP A 33 -5.22 1.26 -10.89
N ASN A 34 -5.10 2.47 -11.42
CA ASN A 34 -6.19 3.19 -12.06
C ASN A 34 -5.83 3.47 -13.52
N ASN A 35 -6.57 2.85 -14.45
CA ASN A 35 -6.35 2.99 -15.89
C ASN A 35 -6.59 4.43 -16.38
N SER A 36 -7.61 5.11 -15.85
CA SER A 36 -7.99 6.46 -16.29
C SER A 36 -6.94 7.51 -15.91
N THR A 37 -6.29 7.36 -14.76
CA THR A 37 -5.23 8.29 -14.33
C THR A 37 -3.81 7.79 -14.60
N SER A 38 -3.66 6.52 -15.00
CA SER A 38 -2.37 5.84 -15.19
C SER A 38 -1.46 5.90 -13.93
N GLN A 39 -2.06 5.71 -12.76
CA GLN A 39 -1.38 5.77 -11.47
C GLN A 39 -1.45 4.45 -10.73
N ASN A 40 -0.34 4.12 -10.06
CA ASN A 40 -0.30 3.12 -9.01
C ASN A 40 -0.61 3.77 -7.66
N CYS A 41 -1.30 3.03 -6.80
CA CYS A 41 -1.57 3.38 -5.41
C CYS A 41 -1.13 2.25 -4.49
N VAL A 42 -0.39 2.57 -3.43
CA VAL A 42 0.00 1.62 -2.39
C VAL A 42 -0.60 2.03 -1.06
N VAL A 43 -1.11 1.05 -0.33
CA VAL A 43 -1.66 1.20 1.01
C VAL A 43 -1.32 -0.03 1.84
N THR A 44 -0.90 0.17 3.09
CA THR A 44 -0.68 -0.91 4.05
C THR A 44 -1.80 -0.91 5.07
N LEU A 45 -2.66 -1.93 5.06
CA LEU A 45 -3.75 -2.09 6.02
C LEU A 45 -3.27 -2.96 7.19
N LYS A 46 -3.49 -2.50 8.42
CA LYS A 46 -3.27 -3.30 9.62
C LYS A 46 -4.22 -4.49 9.68
N SER A 47 -3.76 -5.56 10.33
CA SER A 47 -4.55 -6.72 10.69
C SER A 47 -4.24 -7.17 12.13
N GLY A 48 -5.15 -7.90 12.76
CA GLY A 48 -4.92 -8.45 14.10
C GLY A 48 -5.21 -7.48 15.25
N PRO A 49 -4.48 -7.56 16.37
CA PRO A 49 -4.84 -6.88 17.62
C PRO A 49 -4.57 -5.37 17.63
N ASP A 50 -3.75 -4.86 16.72
CA ASP A 50 -3.35 -3.43 16.70
C ASP A 50 -4.19 -2.58 15.73
N VAL A 51 -5.26 -3.16 15.19
CA VAL A 51 -6.29 -2.43 14.44
C VAL A 51 -7.02 -1.47 15.38
N GLY A 52 -6.97 -0.17 15.07
CA GLY A 52 -7.52 0.90 15.90
C GLY A 52 -6.60 1.34 17.04
N LYS A 53 -5.32 0.94 17.04
CA LYS A 53 -4.31 1.47 17.96
C LYS A 53 -3.29 2.27 17.18
N SER A 54 -2.89 3.44 17.66
CA SER A 54 -1.84 4.22 17.01
C SER A 54 -0.49 3.54 17.20
N THR A 55 0.02 2.85 16.16
CA THR A 55 1.33 2.18 16.16
C THR A 55 2.02 2.37 14.80
N PRO A 56 3.34 2.15 14.70
CA PRO A 56 4.08 2.39 13.45
C PRO A 56 3.54 1.57 12.28
N VAL A 57 3.26 2.24 11.15
CA VAL A 57 2.92 1.64 9.86
C VAL A 57 3.63 2.41 8.75
N SER A 58 4.02 1.71 7.68
CA SER A 58 4.55 2.33 6.48
C SER A 58 3.95 1.74 5.20
N ALA A 59 3.92 2.55 4.15
CA ALA A 59 3.59 2.18 2.79
C ALA A 59 4.55 2.91 1.84
N THR A 60 5.25 2.16 1.00
CA THR A 60 6.23 2.70 0.05
C THR A 60 5.87 2.24 -1.36
N LEU A 61 5.93 3.17 -2.31
CA LEU A 61 5.80 2.91 -3.73
C LEU A 61 6.99 3.51 -4.46
N GLU A 62 7.63 2.73 -5.31
CA GLU A 62 8.72 3.17 -6.16
C GLU A 62 8.42 2.82 -7.62
N VAL A 63 8.77 3.75 -8.51
CA VAL A 63 8.60 3.60 -9.95
C VAL A 63 9.97 3.46 -10.60
N GLN A 64 10.16 2.42 -11.41
CA GLN A 64 11.45 2.15 -12.05
C GLN A 64 11.83 3.28 -13.00
N GLY A 65 13.03 3.84 -12.87
CA GLY A 65 13.45 5.02 -13.64
C GLY A 65 12.57 6.25 -13.38
N GLY A 66 12.01 6.35 -12.18
CA GLY A 66 11.18 7.45 -11.72
C GLY A 66 11.54 7.82 -10.28
N GLY A 67 10.52 8.21 -9.50
CA GLY A 67 10.66 8.53 -8.09
C GLY A 67 10.12 7.43 -7.17
N GLY A 68 10.40 7.59 -5.88
CA GLY A 68 9.78 6.83 -4.80
C GLY A 68 9.07 7.75 -3.83
N LYS A 69 7.99 7.27 -3.23
CA LYS A 69 7.30 7.95 -2.14
C LYS A 69 6.99 6.95 -1.04
N THR A 70 7.15 7.40 0.19
CA THR A 70 6.81 6.65 1.40
C THR A 70 5.85 7.47 2.22
N ASP A 71 4.82 6.82 2.74
CA ASP A 71 4.02 7.31 3.84
C ASP A 71 4.32 6.45 5.07
N SER A 72 4.70 7.08 6.18
CA SER A 72 5.14 6.38 7.39
C SER A 72 4.87 7.21 8.63
N GLY A 73 4.40 6.56 9.68
CA GLY A 73 4.05 7.21 10.93
C GLY A 73 3.30 6.26 11.86
N ASN A 74 2.77 6.80 12.95
CA ASN A 74 1.87 6.05 13.82
C ASN A 74 0.45 6.22 13.31
N PHE A 75 -0.16 5.10 12.90
CA PHE A 75 -1.51 5.10 12.33
C PHE A 75 -2.39 4.11 13.07
N GLU A 76 -3.69 4.35 13.14
CA GLU A 76 -4.63 3.43 13.79
C GLU A 76 -5.02 2.26 12.88
N TYR A 77 -5.09 2.48 11.57
CA TYR A 77 -5.68 1.52 10.64
C TYR A 77 -4.79 1.21 9.44
N TYR A 78 -4.11 2.21 8.87
CA TYR A 78 -3.32 2.04 7.66
C TYR A 78 -2.34 3.19 7.44
N ALA A 79 -1.32 2.94 6.62
CA ALA A 79 -0.51 3.97 5.98
C ALA A 79 -0.84 4.03 4.48
N GLY A 80 -0.79 5.21 3.87
CA GLY A 80 -1.22 5.51 2.51
C GLY A 80 -2.47 6.40 2.46
N PRO A 81 -2.96 6.74 1.26
CA PRO A 81 -2.55 6.20 -0.04
C PRO A 81 -1.28 6.87 -0.60
N VAL A 82 -0.29 6.06 -0.97
CA VAL A 82 0.86 6.53 -1.75
C VAL A 82 0.55 6.34 -3.23
N LYS A 83 0.35 7.45 -3.95
CA LYS A 83 0.03 7.43 -5.38
C LYS A 83 1.17 7.99 -6.21
N LEU A 84 1.58 7.27 -7.25
CA LEU A 84 2.56 7.74 -8.24
C LEU A 84 2.14 7.37 -9.66
N PRO A 85 2.35 8.26 -10.65
CA PRO A 85 2.20 7.93 -12.06
C PRO A 85 3.26 6.91 -12.48
N ALA A 86 2.84 5.87 -13.19
CA ALA A 86 3.72 4.75 -13.55
C ALA A 86 3.39 4.14 -14.93
N LYS A 87 2.83 4.94 -15.84
CA LYS A 87 2.52 4.50 -17.20
C LYS A 87 3.77 3.95 -17.89
N GLY A 88 3.72 2.71 -18.35
CA GLY A 88 4.82 2.03 -19.05
C GLY A 88 6.06 1.79 -18.17
N LYS A 89 5.93 1.82 -16.84
CA LYS A 89 7.03 1.64 -15.90
C LYS A 89 6.67 0.62 -14.84
N CYS A 90 7.60 -0.30 -14.55
CA CYS A 90 7.43 -1.22 -13.45
C CYS A 90 7.44 -0.49 -12.12
N VAL A 91 6.69 -1.03 -11.15
CA VAL A 91 6.67 -0.54 -9.79
C VAL A 91 7.02 -1.64 -8.80
N ARG A 92 7.66 -1.25 -7.71
CA ARG A 92 7.84 -2.09 -6.52
C ARG A 92 7.21 -1.39 -5.33
N TYR A 93 6.84 -2.16 -4.32
CA TYR A 93 6.24 -1.61 -3.12
C TYR A 93 6.76 -2.32 -1.87
N ALA A 94 6.67 -1.63 -0.75
CA ALA A 94 6.95 -2.18 0.57
C ALA A 94 5.96 -1.64 1.58
N GLY A 95 5.83 -2.33 2.71
CA GLY A 95 5.07 -1.84 3.83
C GLY A 95 5.38 -2.57 5.12
N SER A 96 5.04 -1.95 6.23
CA SER A 96 5.26 -2.50 7.57
C SER A 96 4.13 -2.12 8.52
N ALA A 97 3.96 -2.92 9.57
CA ALA A 97 3.08 -2.63 10.69
C ALA A 97 3.67 -3.29 11.94
N GLY A 98 4.03 -2.49 12.95
CA GLY A 98 4.76 -2.98 14.11
C GLY A 98 6.09 -3.63 13.72
N SER A 99 6.32 -4.87 14.14
CA SER A 99 7.53 -5.65 13.82
C SER A 99 7.46 -6.40 12.48
N GLY A 100 6.29 -6.48 11.84
CA GLY A 100 6.13 -7.18 10.58
C GLY A 100 6.30 -6.24 9.38
N SER A 101 6.80 -6.80 8.28
CA SER A 101 6.97 -6.08 7.02
C SER A 101 6.84 -7.00 5.82
N THR A 102 6.64 -6.38 4.66
CA THR A 102 6.63 -7.02 3.35
C THR A 102 7.28 -6.12 2.31
N SER A 103 7.78 -6.73 1.25
CA SER A 103 8.13 -6.03 0.01
C SER A 103 7.76 -6.90 -1.18
N ALA A 104 7.48 -6.26 -2.31
CA ALA A 104 7.26 -6.92 -3.59
C ALA A 104 8.15 -6.24 -4.64
N GLY A 105 8.84 -7.06 -5.44
CA GLY A 105 9.74 -6.58 -6.48
C GLY A 105 9.05 -5.86 -7.64
N TRP A 106 9.85 -5.44 -8.62
CA TRP A 106 9.38 -4.76 -9.83
C TRP A 106 8.38 -5.62 -10.61
N ALA A 107 7.17 -5.12 -10.81
CA ALA A 107 6.19 -5.67 -11.76
C ALA A 107 5.13 -4.60 -12.11
N ASN A 108 4.06 -4.99 -12.81
CA ASN A 108 2.96 -4.11 -13.23
C ASN A 108 3.48 -2.91 -14.03
N CYS A 109 4.17 -3.21 -15.13
CA CYS A 109 4.98 -2.27 -15.91
C CYS A 109 4.19 -1.38 -16.89
N GLY A 110 2.93 -1.08 -16.57
CA GLY A 110 2.00 -0.43 -17.50
C GLY A 110 1.29 -1.45 -18.37
#